data_AF-A0A532UJD7-F1
#
_entry.id   AF-A0A532UJD7-F1
#
_cell.length_a   1.000
_cell.length_b   1.000
_cell.length_c   1.000
_cell.angle_alpha   90.00
_cell.angle_beta   90.00
_cell.angle_gamma   90.00
#
_symmetry.space_group_name_H-M   'P 1'
#
loop_
_entity.id
_entity.type
_entity.pdbx_description
1 polymer ?
#
loop_
_entity_poly.entity_id
_entity_poly.type
_entity_poly.pdbx_seq_one_letter_code
_entity_poly.pdbx_strand_id
1 'polypeptide(L)'
;MDDLKEEAAMPDALAMAYHNLSSMLDAGVPILRSLNTVTPGLKPRMRKAFLALAEGVSQGNTLAETMVLHRRVFDPVDVMIVEVAEKSGNLPGLIGLLSKWHEMASRMRRRMMSGFMLPALVLLIAAFVFPLPGFVLGEWDVKSYLFRVAGILALFWVPAAVIVAIIILTPKTGPLRRILDHIALRIPILGAAVHKLAVSRFCWAFHMLSKAGVPITESVEMSISVAGNLVVGDLFRPAAASVAAGGLMSEGFSPKLPFDLVELWKVGEETGQLDDISKRLADTYTERAEFWLHEFARWFPRIVYLLICIMLIMMIIQLAGGIRSMY
;
A
#
# COMPACT_ATOMS: atom_id res chain seq x y z
N MET A 1 -13.37 9.01 -16.40
CA MET A 1 -13.25 7.52 -16.48
C MET A 1 -11.82 7.11 -16.82
N ASP A 2 -11.16 7.81 -17.76
CA ASP A 2 -9.77 7.51 -18.16
C ASP A 2 -8.75 7.76 -17.05
N ASP A 3 -8.83 8.91 -16.35
CA ASP A 3 -7.90 9.25 -15.26
C ASP A 3 -7.90 8.23 -14.11
N LEU A 4 -9.07 7.67 -13.75
CA LEU A 4 -9.20 6.67 -12.69
C LEU A 4 -8.63 5.31 -13.11
N LYS A 5 -8.77 4.92 -14.38
CA LYS A 5 -8.10 3.73 -14.94
C LYS A 5 -6.59 3.94 -15.08
N GLU A 6 -6.17 5.17 -15.34
CA GLU A 6 -4.76 5.56 -15.37
C GLU A 6 -4.12 5.40 -13.98
N GLU A 7 -4.77 5.91 -12.94
CA GLU A 7 -4.32 5.85 -11.54
C GLU A 7 -4.38 4.41 -10.96
N ALA A 8 -5.29 3.57 -11.47
CA ALA A 8 -5.39 2.17 -11.09
C ALA A 8 -4.20 1.32 -11.55
N ALA A 9 -3.69 1.57 -12.76
CA ALA A 9 -2.59 0.81 -13.37
C ALA A 9 -1.23 1.54 -13.30
N MET A 10 -1.17 2.67 -12.60
CA MET A 10 0.04 3.47 -12.39
C MET A 10 1.19 2.66 -11.75
N PRO A 11 0.97 1.83 -10.70
CA PRO A 11 2.08 1.12 -10.04
C PRO A 11 2.73 0.06 -10.95
N ASP A 12 1.94 -0.65 -11.75
CA ASP A 12 2.46 -1.63 -12.72
C ASP A 12 3.28 -0.98 -13.82
N ALA A 13 2.75 0.11 -14.38
CA ALA A 13 3.45 0.87 -15.42
C ALA A 13 4.75 1.47 -14.88
N LEU A 14 4.75 1.97 -13.64
CA LEU A 14 5.94 2.53 -12.99
C LEU A 14 6.97 1.43 -12.67
N ALA A 15 6.54 0.25 -12.22
CA ALA A 15 7.41 -0.91 -12.02
C ALA A 15 8.13 -1.32 -13.31
N MET A 16 7.40 -1.37 -14.43
CA MET A 16 7.96 -1.65 -15.76
C MET A 16 8.89 -0.54 -16.26
N ALA A 17 8.51 0.73 -16.04
CA ALA A 17 9.34 1.87 -16.42
C ALA A 17 10.69 1.83 -15.69
N TYR A 18 10.69 1.58 -14.38
CA TYR A 18 11.92 1.40 -13.60
C TYR A 18 12.68 0.15 -14.01
N HIS A 19 12.02 -0.96 -14.33
CA HIS A 19 12.70 -2.17 -14.81
C HIS A 19 13.50 -1.90 -16.09
N ASN A 20 12.84 -1.26 -17.07
CA ASN A 20 13.47 -0.94 -18.35
C ASN A 20 14.58 0.08 -18.17
N LEU A 21 14.37 1.10 -17.33
CA LEU A 21 15.37 2.12 -17.02
C LEU A 21 16.61 1.50 -16.37
N SER A 22 16.41 0.68 -15.33
CA SER A 22 17.48 -0.07 -14.65
C SER A 22 18.25 -0.96 -15.63
N SER A 23 17.56 -1.75 -16.45
CA SER A 23 18.19 -2.64 -17.44
C SER A 23 19.03 -1.89 -18.48
N MET A 24 18.56 -0.73 -18.94
CA MET A 24 19.31 0.09 -19.89
C MET A 24 20.54 0.73 -19.25
N LEU A 25 20.41 1.21 -18.00
CA LEU A 25 21.52 1.78 -17.25
C LEU A 25 22.57 0.73 -16.91
N ASP A 26 22.16 -0.49 -16.54
CA ASP A 26 23.05 -1.64 -16.34
C ASP A 26 23.82 -1.99 -17.62
N ALA A 27 23.19 -1.83 -18.79
CA ALA A 27 23.83 -2.00 -20.09
C ALA A 27 24.74 -0.83 -20.50
N GLY A 28 24.95 0.15 -19.61
CA GLY A 28 25.80 1.32 -19.85
C GLY A 28 25.18 2.40 -20.73
N VAL A 29 23.87 2.35 -20.98
CA VAL A 29 23.19 3.38 -21.78
C VAL A 29 23.03 4.66 -20.94
N PRO A 30 23.43 5.84 -21.45
CA PRO A 30 23.28 7.10 -20.71
C PRO A 30 21.85 7.38 -20.28
N ILE A 31 21.66 7.89 -19.06
CA ILE A 31 20.35 8.12 -18.43
C ILE A 31 19.37 8.90 -19.33
N LEU A 32 19.84 9.95 -19.99
CA LEU A 32 19.01 10.77 -20.88
C LEU A 32 18.45 9.95 -22.06
N ARG A 33 19.26 9.07 -22.64
CA ARG A 33 18.83 8.17 -23.72
C ARG A 33 17.86 7.11 -23.21
N SER A 34 18.12 6.57 -22.02
CA SER A 34 17.24 5.59 -21.39
C SER A 34 15.85 6.17 -21.08
N LEU A 35 15.79 7.39 -20.51
CA LEU A 35 14.53 8.10 -20.27
C LEU A 35 13.75 8.33 -21.57
N ASN A 36 14.41 8.83 -22.62
CA ASN A 36 13.77 9.06 -23.92
C ASN A 36 13.26 7.76 -24.58
N THR A 37 13.88 6.63 -24.29
CA THR A 37 13.49 5.31 -24.83
C THR A 37 12.29 4.72 -24.09
N VAL A 38 12.21 4.87 -22.76
CA VAL A 38 11.11 4.33 -21.95
C VAL A 38 9.83 5.17 -22.11
N THR A 39 9.97 6.48 -22.31
CA THR A 39 8.87 7.46 -22.29
C THR A 39 7.71 7.21 -23.27
N PRO A 40 7.93 6.83 -24.55
CA PRO A 40 6.85 6.68 -25.52
C PRO A 40 5.82 5.61 -25.14
N GLY A 41 6.24 4.55 -24.44
CA GLY A 41 5.36 3.47 -23.98
C GLY A 41 4.51 3.82 -22.74
N LEU A 42 4.71 4.99 -22.15
CA LEU A 42 4.05 5.38 -20.90
C LEU A 42 2.69 6.04 -21.15
N LYS A 43 1.80 5.93 -20.15
CA LYS A 43 0.51 6.63 -20.11
C LYS A 43 0.69 8.15 -19.99
N PRO A 44 -0.27 8.99 -20.42
CA PRO A 44 -0.12 10.44 -20.51
C PRO A 44 0.49 11.12 -19.27
N ARG A 45 0.01 10.80 -18.07
CA ARG A 45 0.48 11.42 -16.81
C ARG A 45 1.92 11.04 -16.49
N MET A 46 2.29 9.78 -16.69
CA MET A 46 3.68 9.31 -16.52
C MET A 46 4.59 9.86 -17.61
N ARG A 47 4.13 9.86 -18.86
CA ARG A 47 4.88 10.37 -20.01
C ARG A 47 5.29 11.82 -19.78
N LYS A 48 4.36 12.66 -19.30
CA LYS A 48 4.68 14.05 -18.93
C LYS A 48 5.76 14.15 -17.85
N ALA A 49 5.69 13.29 -16.82
CA ALA A 49 6.69 13.27 -15.76
C ALA A 49 8.07 12.79 -16.26
N PHE A 50 8.12 11.74 -17.06
CA PHE A 50 9.39 11.20 -17.60
C PHE A 50 10.02 12.12 -18.67
N LEU A 51 9.21 12.83 -19.47
CA LEU A 51 9.70 13.90 -20.35
C LEU A 51 10.34 15.02 -19.54
N ALA A 52 9.69 15.44 -18.44
CA ALA A 52 10.25 16.44 -17.55
C ALA A 52 11.55 15.96 -16.89
N LEU A 53 11.67 14.67 -16.52
CA LEU A 53 12.94 14.09 -16.06
C LEU A 53 14.03 14.21 -17.13
N ALA A 54 13.73 13.87 -18.38
CA ALA A 54 14.69 13.95 -19.48
C ALA A 54 15.14 15.41 -19.72
N GLU A 55 14.20 16.36 -19.66
CA GLU A 55 14.49 17.79 -19.77
C GLU A 55 15.30 18.32 -18.58
N GLY A 56 14.94 17.96 -17.35
CA GLY A 56 15.69 18.36 -16.16
C GLY A 56 17.13 17.86 -16.18
N VAL A 57 17.34 16.59 -16.54
CA VAL A 57 18.68 16.00 -16.68
C VAL A 57 19.47 16.65 -17.80
N SER A 58 18.85 17.00 -18.94
CA SER A 58 19.55 17.68 -20.03
C SER A 58 19.98 19.11 -19.68
N GLN A 59 19.29 19.74 -18.72
CA GLN A 59 19.62 21.05 -18.16
C GLN A 59 20.62 20.98 -16.99
N GLY A 60 21.02 19.78 -16.56
CA GLY A 60 21.98 19.56 -15.48
C GLY A 60 21.38 19.42 -14.08
N ASN A 61 20.06 19.36 -13.95
CA ASN A 61 19.41 19.00 -12.68
C ASN A 61 19.56 17.51 -12.40
N THR A 62 19.49 17.14 -11.13
CA THR A 62 19.42 15.73 -10.73
C THR A 62 18.03 15.15 -11.02
N LEU A 63 17.96 13.82 -11.16
CA LEU A 63 16.69 13.10 -11.27
C LEU A 63 15.83 13.34 -10.03
N ALA A 64 16.41 13.25 -8.83
CA ALA A 64 15.69 13.43 -7.59
C ALA A 64 15.03 14.82 -7.49
N GLU A 65 15.76 15.89 -7.81
CA GLU A 65 15.23 17.27 -7.85
C GLU A 65 14.03 17.38 -8.79
N THR A 66 14.13 16.77 -9.96
CA THR A 66 13.05 16.83 -10.96
C THR A 66 11.86 15.96 -10.55
N MET A 67 12.09 14.80 -9.92
CA MET A 67 11.04 13.92 -9.41
C MET A 67 10.19 14.59 -8.32
N VAL A 68 10.79 15.46 -7.48
CA VAL A 68 10.07 16.22 -6.44
C VAL A 68 8.95 17.08 -7.02
N LEU A 69 9.09 17.57 -8.25
CA LEU A 69 8.07 18.39 -8.92
C LEU A 69 6.87 17.55 -9.40
N HIS A 70 7.03 16.22 -9.45
CA HIS A 70 6.03 15.28 -9.98
C HIS A 70 5.54 14.28 -8.91
N ARG A 71 5.23 14.76 -7.69
CA ARG A 71 4.75 13.94 -6.55
C ARG A 71 3.47 13.14 -6.79
N ARG A 72 2.78 13.44 -7.90
CA ARG A 72 1.60 12.72 -8.38
C ARG A 72 1.94 11.42 -9.12
N VAL A 73 3.20 11.23 -9.51
CA VAL A 73 3.73 10.04 -10.18
C VAL A 73 4.78 9.38 -9.30
N PHE A 74 5.68 10.18 -8.71
CA PHE A 74 6.76 9.70 -7.87
C PHE A 74 6.44 9.89 -6.39
N ASP A 75 6.51 8.79 -5.65
CA ASP A 75 6.33 8.78 -4.21
C ASP A 75 7.58 9.31 -3.49
N PRO A 76 7.47 9.78 -2.24
CA PRO A 76 8.64 10.23 -1.47
C PRO A 76 9.76 9.19 -1.37
N VAL A 77 9.40 7.90 -1.36
CA VAL A 77 10.36 6.79 -1.40
C VAL A 77 11.11 6.71 -2.72
N ASP A 78 10.45 7.01 -3.85
CA ASP A 78 11.08 7.01 -5.17
C ASP A 78 12.15 8.10 -5.25
N VAL A 79 11.79 9.32 -4.81
CA VAL A 79 12.71 10.48 -4.79
C VAL A 79 13.95 10.17 -3.94
N MET A 80 13.74 9.68 -2.73
CA MET A 80 14.80 9.41 -1.77
C MET A 80 15.76 8.32 -2.25
N ILE A 81 15.23 7.23 -2.81
CA ILE A 81 16.07 6.15 -3.34
C ILE A 81 16.87 6.65 -4.54
N VAL A 82 16.25 7.43 -5.43
CA VAL A 82 16.97 8.02 -6.58
C VAL A 82 18.04 9.01 -6.12
N GLU A 83 17.77 9.84 -5.11
CA GLU A 83 18.74 10.78 -4.56
C GLU A 83 19.98 10.06 -4.04
N VAL A 84 19.80 8.96 -3.31
CA VAL A 84 20.90 8.13 -2.82
C VAL A 84 21.60 7.40 -3.97
N ALA A 85 20.86 7.00 -5.00
CA ALA A 85 21.43 6.40 -6.20
C ALA A 85 22.33 7.36 -6.97
N GLU A 86 21.95 8.63 -7.06
CA GLU A 86 22.76 9.65 -7.71
C GLU A 86 24.02 9.96 -6.90
N LYS A 87 23.90 10.05 -5.57
CA LYS A 87 25.04 10.28 -4.66
C LYS A 87 26.02 9.11 -4.62
N SER A 88 25.51 7.88 -4.64
CA SER A 88 26.34 6.66 -4.60
C SER A 88 26.85 6.23 -5.98
N GLY A 89 26.35 6.85 -7.06
CA GLY A 89 26.65 6.42 -8.43
C GLY A 89 26.01 5.08 -8.83
N ASN A 90 25.10 4.53 -8.02
CA ASN A 90 24.45 3.24 -8.24
C ASN A 90 22.99 3.40 -8.72
N LEU A 91 22.78 4.23 -9.75
CA LEU A 91 21.49 4.38 -10.43
C LEU A 91 20.90 3.06 -10.94
N PRO A 92 21.64 2.17 -11.63
CA PRO A 92 21.07 0.93 -12.15
C PRO A 92 20.47 0.04 -11.04
N GLY A 93 21.22 -0.19 -9.96
CA GLY A 93 20.81 -1.08 -8.87
C GLY A 93 19.64 -0.51 -8.07
N LEU A 94 19.69 0.78 -7.71
CA LEU A 94 18.65 1.41 -6.89
C LEU A 94 17.39 1.79 -7.68
N ILE A 95 17.46 1.96 -9.01
CA ILE A 95 16.24 2.00 -9.83
C ILE A 95 15.64 0.59 -9.98
N GLY A 96 16.48 -0.44 -10.10
CA GLY A 96 16.04 -1.84 -10.07
C GLY A 96 15.30 -2.20 -8.77
N LEU A 97 15.76 -1.62 -7.66
CA LEU A 97 15.06 -1.66 -6.38
C LEU A 97 13.63 -1.11 -6.51
N LEU A 98 13.47 0.11 -7.00
CA LEU A 98 12.15 0.72 -7.17
C LEU A 98 11.21 -0.12 -8.04
N SER A 99 11.74 -0.78 -9.07
CA SER A 99 10.96 -1.73 -9.86
C SER A 99 10.36 -2.84 -8.98
N LYS A 100 11.19 -3.49 -8.16
CA LYS A 100 10.75 -4.57 -7.27
C LYS A 100 9.80 -4.09 -6.18
N TRP A 101 10.01 -2.88 -5.65
CA TRP A 101 9.10 -2.23 -4.71
C TRP A 101 7.70 -2.06 -5.30
N HIS A 102 7.61 -1.46 -6.50
CA HIS A 102 6.34 -1.20 -7.16
C HIS A 102 5.68 -2.49 -7.65
N GLU A 103 6.46 -3.50 -8.05
CA GLU A 103 5.96 -4.84 -8.39
C GLU A 103 5.27 -5.48 -7.18
N MET A 104 5.91 -5.44 -6.01
CA MET A 104 5.32 -5.93 -4.74
C MET A 104 4.08 -5.13 -4.36
N ALA A 105 4.14 -3.80 -4.41
CA ALA A 105 3.00 -2.93 -4.08
C ALA A 105 1.80 -3.23 -4.99
N SER A 106 2.05 -3.45 -6.28
CA SER A 106 1.00 -3.75 -7.25
C SER A 106 0.42 -5.16 -7.08
N ARG A 107 1.27 -6.17 -6.84
CA ARG A 107 0.80 -7.52 -6.48
C ARG A 107 -0.13 -7.47 -5.28
N MET A 108 0.25 -6.71 -4.26
CA MET A 108 -0.56 -6.56 -3.05
C MET A 108 -1.90 -5.86 -3.34
N ARG A 109 -1.87 -4.77 -4.11
CA ARG A 109 -3.08 -4.07 -4.56
C ARG A 109 -4.01 -5.00 -5.33
N ARG A 110 -3.50 -5.77 -6.29
CA ARG A 110 -4.30 -6.71 -7.09
C ARG A 110 -4.97 -7.76 -6.21
N ARG A 111 -4.24 -8.35 -5.25
CA ARG A 111 -4.81 -9.33 -4.31
C ARG A 111 -5.91 -8.73 -3.44
N MET A 112 -5.72 -7.49 -2.97
CA MET A 112 -6.79 -6.80 -2.24
C MET A 112 -8.01 -6.57 -3.13
N MET A 113 -7.83 -6.02 -4.34
CA MET A 113 -8.93 -5.75 -5.27
C MET A 113 -9.68 -7.02 -5.67
N SER A 114 -8.98 -8.13 -5.93
CA SER A 114 -9.62 -9.39 -6.28
C SER A 114 -10.45 -9.95 -5.14
N GLY A 115 -10.02 -9.78 -3.89
CA GLY A 115 -10.77 -10.20 -2.72
C GLY A 115 -12.07 -9.42 -2.48
N PHE A 116 -12.13 -8.14 -2.88
CA PHE A 116 -13.32 -7.29 -2.72
C PHE A 116 -14.33 -7.36 -3.88
N MET A 117 -13.95 -7.95 -5.01
CA MET A 117 -14.79 -7.98 -6.21
C MET A 117 -16.09 -8.79 -6.01
N LEU A 118 -15.98 -10.02 -5.50
CA LEU A 118 -17.15 -10.87 -5.22
C LEU A 118 -18.09 -10.24 -4.17
N PRO A 119 -17.60 -9.70 -3.04
CA PRO A 119 -18.41 -8.97 -2.07
C PRO A 119 -19.20 -7.80 -2.67
N ALA A 120 -18.54 -6.99 -3.50
CA ALA A 120 -19.19 -5.87 -4.16
C ALA A 120 -20.32 -6.34 -5.10
N LEU A 121 -20.11 -7.45 -5.82
CA LEU A 121 -21.13 -8.04 -6.68
C LEU A 121 -22.32 -8.58 -5.88
N VAL A 122 -22.08 -9.28 -4.77
CA VAL A 122 -23.14 -9.80 -3.91
C VAL A 122 -23.95 -8.68 -3.29
N LEU A 123 -23.29 -7.62 -2.79
CA LEU A 123 -23.99 -6.43 -2.27
C LEU A 123 -24.84 -5.74 -3.34
N LEU A 124 -24.34 -5.65 -4.57
CA LEU A 124 -25.08 -5.12 -5.70
C LEU A 124 -26.35 -5.95 -5.94
N ILE A 125 -26.23 -7.28 -6.07
CA ILE A 125 -27.38 -8.17 -6.29
C ILE A 125 -28.36 -8.11 -5.11
N ALA A 126 -27.85 -8.18 -3.87
CA ALA A 126 -28.66 -8.10 -2.67
C ALA A 126 -29.48 -6.80 -2.58
N ALA A 127 -28.92 -5.68 -3.04
CA ALA A 127 -29.64 -4.41 -3.07
C ALA A 127 -30.88 -4.43 -3.98
N PHE A 128 -30.87 -5.23 -5.06
CA PHE A 128 -32.04 -5.43 -5.93
C PHE A 128 -32.98 -6.52 -5.39
N VAL A 129 -32.43 -7.61 -4.85
CA VAL A 129 -33.26 -8.73 -4.36
C VAL A 129 -34.01 -8.36 -3.08
N PHE A 130 -33.40 -7.58 -2.18
CA PHE A 130 -33.97 -7.27 -0.87
C PHE A 130 -35.32 -6.52 -0.96
N PRO A 131 -35.49 -5.49 -1.80
CA PRO A 131 -36.77 -4.80 -1.93
C PRO A 131 -37.76 -5.50 -2.88
N LEU A 132 -37.37 -6.61 -3.51
CA LEU A 132 -38.17 -7.28 -4.53
C LEU A 132 -39.52 -7.81 -4.01
N PRO A 133 -39.63 -8.42 -2.80
CA PRO A 133 -40.92 -8.91 -2.31
C PRO A 133 -41.97 -7.81 -2.17
N GLY A 134 -41.62 -6.64 -1.61
CA GLY A 134 -42.56 -5.52 -1.48
C GLY A 134 -42.99 -4.93 -2.83
N PHE A 135 -42.13 -5.02 -3.85
CA PHE A 135 -42.51 -4.65 -5.22
C PHE A 135 -43.45 -5.68 -5.87
N VAL A 136 -43.16 -6.98 -5.75
CA VAL A 136 -43.97 -8.06 -6.34
C VAL A 136 -45.33 -8.21 -5.66
N LEU A 137 -45.42 -7.95 -4.35
CA LEU A 137 -46.67 -7.95 -3.59
C LEU A 137 -47.54 -6.71 -3.87
N GLY A 138 -47.06 -5.78 -4.71
CA GLY A 138 -47.80 -4.57 -5.09
C GLY A 138 -47.82 -3.48 -4.01
N GLU A 139 -47.03 -3.62 -2.94
CA GLU A 139 -46.94 -2.62 -1.87
C GLU A 139 -46.24 -1.34 -2.36
N TRP A 140 -45.32 -1.47 -3.33
CA TRP A 140 -44.48 -0.37 -3.83
C TRP A 140 -44.58 -0.21 -5.35
N ASP A 141 -44.73 1.04 -5.79
CA ASP A 141 -44.54 1.40 -7.20
C ASP A 141 -43.04 1.32 -7.60
N VAL A 142 -42.76 1.28 -8.90
CA VAL A 142 -41.40 1.17 -9.47
C VAL A 142 -40.47 2.25 -8.91
N LYS A 143 -40.96 3.48 -8.73
CA LYS A 143 -40.20 4.59 -8.15
C LYS A 143 -39.78 4.30 -6.71
N SER A 144 -40.70 3.79 -5.90
CA SER A 144 -40.47 3.45 -4.49
C SER A 144 -39.51 2.27 -4.34
N TYR A 145 -39.59 1.29 -5.24
CA TYR A 145 -38.61 0.19 -5.30
C TYR A 145 -37.21 0.71 -5.61
N LEU A 146 -37.04 1.49 -6.69
CA LEU A 146 -35.73 2.05 -7.09
C LEU A 146 -35.13 2.96 -6.00
N PHE A 147 -35.95 3.75 -5.30
CA PHE A 147 -35.49 4.58 -4.20
C PHE A 147 -34.90 3.73 -3.04
N ARG A 148 -35.52 2.59 -2.72
CA ARG A 148 -35.02 1.66 -1.70
C ARG A 148 -33.73 0.97 -2.14
N VAL A 149 -33.65 0.52 -3.40
CA VAL A 149 -32.41 -0.03 -3.98
C VAL A 149 -31.28 1.00 -3.87
N ALA A 150 -31.55 2.24 -4.29
CA ALA A 150 -30.59 3.34 -4.20
C ALA A 150 -30.18 3.63 -2.75
N GLY A 151 -31.11 3.56 -1.79
CA GLY A 151 -30.81 3.72 -0.36
C GLY A 151 -29.86 2.63 0.17
N ILE A 152 -30.09 1.36 -0.19
CA ILE A 152 -29.20 0.25 0.20
C ILE A 152 -27.82 0.44 -0.44
N LEU A 153 -27.76 0.76 -1.73
CA LEU A 153 -26.48 1.03 -2.39
C LEU A 153 -25.76 2.22 -1.75
N ALA A 154 -26.46 3.32 -1.48
CA ALA A 154 -25.88 4.49 -0.83
C ALA A 154 -25.30 4.14 0.56
N LEU A 155 -25.99 3.31 1.34
CA LEU A 155 -25.56 2.89 2.67
C LEU A 155 -24.18 2.20 2.67
N PHE A 156 -23.84 1.44 1.62
CA PHE A 156 -22.56 0.73 1.53
C PHE A 156 -21.51 1.49 0.72
N TRP A 157 -21.90 2.04 -0.43
CA TRP A 157 -20.97 2.65 -1.37
C TRP A 157 -20.53 4.06 -0.95
N VAL A 158 -21.38 4.83 -0.24
CA VAL A 158 -20.99 6.16 0.25
C VAL A 158 -19.91 6.07 1.33
N PRO A 159 -20.05 5.27 2.41
CA PRO A 159 -18.98 5.11 3.39
C PRO A 159 -17.70 4.55 2.76
N ALA A 160 -17.80 3.59 1.84
CA ALA A 160 -16.64 3.07 1.13
C ALA A 160 -15.93 4.15 0.31
N ALA A 161 -16.67 4.98 -0.42
CA ALA A 161 -16.12 6.10 -1.18
C ALA A 161 -15.47 7.15 -0.26
N VAL A 162 -16.08 7.45 0.89
CA VAL A 162 -15.51 8.36 1.90
C VAL A 162 -14.21 7.81 2.47
N ILE A 163 -14.16 6.52 2.81
CA ILE A 163 -12.93 5.86 3.31
C ILE A 163 -11.82 5.93 2.26
N VAL A 164 -12.14 5.60 1.00
CA VAL A 164 -11.17 5.68 -0.10
C VAL A 164 -10.70 7.11 -0.33
N ALA A 165 -11.61 8.10 -0.29
CA ALA A 165 -11.26 9.51 -0.40
C ALA A 165 -10.34 9.96 0.74
N ILE A 166 -10.62 9.57 1.98
CA ILE A 166 -9.76 9.85 3.13
C ILE A 166 -8.37 9.26 2.90
N ILE A 167 -8.27 8.00 2.44
CA ILE A 167 -6.97 7.35 2.20
C ILE A 167 -6.17 8.06 1.09
N ILE A 168 -6.82 8.48 0.00
CA ILE A 168 -6.16 9.12 -1.15
C ILE A 168 -5.79 10.58 -0.85
N LEU A 169 -6.67 11.32 -0.18
CA LEU A 169 -6.49 12.74 0.09
C LEU A 169 -5.61 13.00 1.33
N THR A 170 -5.45 12.02 2.22
CA THR A 170 -4.58 12.20 3.38
C THR A 170 -3.13 12.24 2.93
N PRO A 171 -2.39 13.32 3.24
CA PRO A 171 -0.97 13.40 2.92
C PRO A 171 -0.19 12.23 3.55
N LYS A 172 0.90 11.84 2.90
CA LYS A 172 1.76 10.72 3.34
C LYS A 172 2.49 11.00 4.66
N THR A 173 2.44 12.22 5.17
CA THR A 173 3.07 12.67 6.41
C THR A 173 2.10 13.56 7.21
N GLY A 174 2.35 13.69 8.52
CA GLY A 174 1.62 14.60 9.41
C GLY A 174 0.73 13.92 10.46
N PRO A 175 0.05 14.71 11.31
CA PRO A 175 -0.70 14.19 12.46
C PRO A 175 -1.91 13.36 12.04
N LEU A 176 -2.62 13.78 10.98
CA LEU A 176 -3.77 13.04 10.45
C LEU A 176 -3.35 11.65 9.95
N ARG A 177 -2.23 11.56 9.23
CA ARG A 177 -1.67 10.29 8.78
C ARG A 177 -1.36 9.37 9.96
N ARG A 178 -0.76 9.90 11.02
CA ARG A 178 -0.43 9.15 12.23
C ARG A 178 -1.67 8.59 12.92
N ILE A 179 -2.76 9.36 12.97
CA ILE A 179 -4.05 8.90 13.51
C ILE A 179 -4.61 7.75 12.65
N LEU A 180 -4.63 7.90 11.33
CA LEU A 180 -5.11 6.84 10.43
C LEU A 180 -4.26 5.57 10.54
N ASP A 181 -2.94 5.72 10.58
CA ASP A 181 -2.00 4.61 10.74
C ASP A 181 -2.24 3.87 12.08
N HIS A 182 -2.56 4.61 13.15
CA HIS A 182 -2.89 4.03 14.46
C HIS A 182 -4.26 3.33 14.45
N ILE A 183 -5.27 3.91 13.78
CA ILE A 183 -6.59 3.29 13.61
C ILE A 183 -6.46 1.98 12.81
N ALA A 184 -5.69 2.00 11.72
CA ALA A 184 -5.47 0.82 10.88
C ALA A 184 -4.86 -0.35 11.68
N LEU A 185 -3.95 -0.07 12.61
CA LEU A 185 -3.36 -1.08 13.49
C LEU A 185 -4.34 -1.65 14.54
N ARG A 186 -5.41 -0.93 14.88
CA ARG A 186 -6.44 -1.40 15.82
C ARG A 186 -7.50 -2.29 15.19
N ILE A 187 -7.65 -2.25 13.87
CA ILE A 187 -8.62 -3.09 13.16
C ILE A 187 -8.11 -4.54 13.19
N PRO A 188 -8.87 -5.51 13.73
CA PRO A 188 -8.47 -6.92 13.72
C PRO A 188 -8.20 -7.41 12.29
N ILE A 189 -7.26 -8.35 12.13
CA ILE A 189 -6.81 -8.90 10.83
C ILE A 189 -6.07 -7.87 9.97
N LEU A 190 -6.65 -6.70 9.70
CA LEU A 190 -6.01 -5.61 8.95
C LEU A 190 -4.77 -5.06 9.67
N GLY A 191 -4.84 -4.88 10.99
CA GLY A 191 -3.72 -4.38 11.79
C GLY A 191 -2.53 -5.34 11.75
N ALA A 192 -2.79 -6.65 11.78
CA ALA A 192 -1.76 -7.68 11.60
C ALA A 192 -1.12 -7.59 10.20
N ALA A 193 -1.93 -7.47 9.15
CA ALA A 193 -1.47 -7.25 7.78
C ALA A 193 -0.59 -6.00 7.65
N VAL A 194 -1.07 -4.85 8.14
CA VAL A 194 -0.36 -3.56 8.05
C VAL A 194 0.95 -3.61 8.84
N HIS A 195 0.94 -4.21 10.04
CA HIS A 195 2.16 -4.39 10.82
C HIS A 195 3.18 -5.26 10.09
N LYS A 196 2.78 -6.44 9.59
CA LYS A 196 3.72 -7.34 8.90
C LYS A 196 4.25 -6.72 7.60
N LEU A 197 3.40 -5.99 6.88
CA LEU A 197 3.81 -5.25 5.69
C LEU A 197 4.82 -4.16 6.02
N ALA A 198 4.60 -3.37 7.06
CA ALA A 198 5.52 -2.30 7.44
C ALA A 198 6.89 -2.85 7.88
N VAL A 199 6.91 -3.96 8.60
CA VAL A 199 8.15 -4.67 8.94
C VAL A 199 8.86 -5.21 7.70
N SER A 200 8.14 -5.87 6.79
CA SER A 200 8.71 -6.38 5.52
C SER A 200 9.37 -5.26 4.73
N ARG A 201 8.69 -4.11 4.60
CA ARG A 201 9.20 -2.93 3.90
C ARG A 201 10.46 -2.37 4.53
N PHE A 202 10.52 -2.31 5.87
CA PHE A 202 11.72 -1.90 6.59
C PHE A 202 12.90 -2.85 6.28
N CYS A 203 12.73 -4.15 6.49
CA CYS A 203 13.79 -5.15 6.28
C CYS A 203 14.27 -5.16 4.82
N TRP A 204 13.33 -5.03 3.88
CA TRP A 204 13.61 -5.03 2.45
C TRP A 204 14.36 -3.78 2.01
N ALA A 205 13.94 -2.60 2.49
CA ALA A 205 14.65 -1.35 2.24
C ALA A 205 16.07 -1.43 2.81
N PHE A 206 16.21 -1.93 4.04
CA PHE A 206 17.52 -2.05 4.68
C PHE A 206 18.45 -2.98 3.91
N HIS A 207 17.98 -4.19 3.54
CA HIS A 207 18.73 -5.15 2.73
C HIS A 207 19.30 -4.48 1.48
N MET A 208 18.45 -3.75 0.77
CA MET A 208 18.82 -3.21 -0.53
C MET A 208 19.72 -1.98 -0.45
N LEU A 209 19.52 -1.13 0.55
CA LEU A 209 20.41 0.00 0.82
C LEU A 209 21.79 -0.49 1.28
N SER A 210 21.82 -1.49 2.17
CA SER A 210 23.06 -2.16 2.61
C SER A 210 23.80 -2.78 1.42
N LYS A 211 23.08 -3.51 0.55
CA LYS A 211 23.65 -4.11 -0.67
C LYS A 211 24.16 -3.07 -1.67
N ALA A 212 23.56 -1.88 -1.70
CA ALA A 212 24.01 -0.77 -2.52
C ALA A 212 25.21 -0.01 -1.92
N GLY A 213 25.71 -0.42 -0.74
CA GLY A 213 26.86 0.20 -0.08
C GLY A 213 26.52 1.48 0.69
N VAL A 214 25.23 1.75 0.94
CA VAL A 214 24.79 2.89 1.74
C VAL A 214 25.22 2.69 3.19
N PRO A 215 25.77 3.70 3.89
CA PRO A 215 26.14 3.59 5.30
C PRO A 215 24.98 3.05 6.15
N ILE A 216 25.29 2.24 7.18
CA ILE A 216 24.27 1.55 7.99
C ILE A 216 23.32 2.55 8.67
N THR A 217 23.86 3.64 9.22
CA THR A 217 23.06 4.70 9.88
C THR A 217 22.03 5.31 8.93
N GLU A 218 22.45 5.68 7.72
CA GLU A 218 21.58 6.23 6.68
C GLU A 218 20.57 5.16 6.18
N SER A 219 21.03 3.92 6.02
CA SER A 219 20.18 2.79 5.65
C SER A 219 19.03 2.57 6.64
N VAL A 220 19.27 2.71 7.94
CA VAL A 220 18.23 2.60 8.98
C VAL A 220 17.22 3.74 8.86
N GLU A 221 17.69 4.99 8.79
CA GLU A 221 16.81 6.17 8.70
C GLU A 221 15.91 6.14 7.47
N MET A 222 16.49 5.79 6.32
CA MET A 222 15.75 5.60 5.09
C MET A 222 14.74 4.45 5.22
N SER A 223 15.16 3.30 5.76
CA SER A 223 14.26 2.14 5.91
C SER A 223 13.05 2.44 6.79
N ILE A 224 13.21 3.25 7.85
CA ILE A 224 12.10 3.72 8.70
C ILE A 224 11.07 4.49 7.87
N SER A 225 11.52 5.37 6.99
CA SER A 225 10.63 6.18 6.15
C SER A 225 9.90 5.36 5.07
N VAL A 226 10.46 4.21 4.66
CA VAL A 226 9.87 3.28 3.68
C VAL A 226 8.86 2.31 4.28
N ALA A 227 8.87 2.11 5.61
CA ALA A 227 7.93 1.21 6.30
C ALA A 227 6.44 1.50 5.96
N GLY A 228 6.09 2.76 5.69
CA GLY A 228 4.79 3.17 5.15
C GLY A 228 3.65 3.28 6.18
N ASN A 229 3.85 2.76 7.40
CA ASN A 229 3.04 3.06 8.58
C ASN A 229 3.94 3.75 9.61
N LEU A 230 3.62 5.01 9.95
CA LEU A 230 4.46 5.84 10.82
C LEU A 230 4.60 5.26 12.23
N VAL A 231 3.55 4.62 12.75
CA VAL A 231 3.54 4.04 14.10
C VAL A 231 4.44 2.81 14.18
N VAL A 232 4.45 1.96 13.15
CA VAL A 232 5.36 0.81 13.08
C VAL A 232 6.79 1.25 12.78
N GLY A 233 6.98 2.22 11.89
CA GLY A 233 8.31 2.78 11.59
C GLY A 233 8.98 3.36 12.84
N ASP A 234 8.21 4.01 13.72
CA ASP A 234 8.72 4.54 14.99
C ASP A 234 9.22 3.44 15.95
N LEU A 235 8.84 2.17 15.76
CA LEU A 235 9.39 1.05 16.54
C LEU A 235 10.86 0.76 16.21
N PHE A 236 11.32 1.16 15.02
CA PHE A 236 12.70 1.02 14.57
C PHE A 236 13.52 2.31 14.77
N ARG A 237 12.87 3.44 15.06
CA ARG A 237 13.52 4.76 15.14
C ARG A 237 14.70 4.83 16.12
N PRO A 238 14.65 4.25 17.34
CA PRO A 238 15.78 4.33 18.26
C PRO A 238 17.02 3.56 17.78
N ALA A 239 16.87 2.68 16.79
CA ALA A 239 17.97 1.92 16.22
C ALA A 239 19.04 2.79 15.54
N ALA A 240 18.65 3.88 14.89
CA ALA A 240 19.59 4.82 14.29
C ALA A 240 20.53 5.44 15.34
N ALA A 241 20.00 5.78 16.51
CA ALA A 241 20.79 6.30 17.62
C ALA A 241 21.72 5.22 18.22
N SER A 242 21.26 3.97 18.32
CA SER A 242 22.09 2.84 18.79
C SER A 242 23.32 2.63 17.89
N VAL A 243 23.10 2.57 16.57
CA VAL A 243 24.19 2.40 15.59
C VAL A 243 25.13 3.61 15.61
N ALA A 244 24.60 4.84 15.72
CA ALA A 244 25.42 6.04 15.81
C ALA A 244 26.31 6.07 17.08
N ALA A 245 25.88 5.42 18.16
CA ALA A 245 26.66 5.24 19.39
C ALA A 245 27.65 4.06 19.32
N GLY A 246 27.69 3.32 18.20
CA GLY A 246 28.53 2.13 18.03
C GLY A 246 27.96 0.84 18.64
N GLY A 247 26.70 0.86 19.09
CA GLY A 247 25.99 -0.33 19.58
C GLY A 247 25.36 -1.15 18.45
N LEU A 248 24.71 -2.25 18.83
CA LEU A 248 23.95 -3.08 17.88
C LEU A 248 22.64 -2.37 17.52
N MET A 249 22.18 -2.50 16.28
CA MET A 249 20.90 -1.91 15.85
C MET A 249 19.73 -2.57 16.55
N SER A 250 19.81 -3.89 16.74
CA SER A 250 18.80 -4.69 17.42
C SER A 250 18.55 -4.24 18.87
N GLU A 251 19.53 -3.63 19.54
CA GLU A 251 19.39 -3.08 20.90
C GLU A 251 18.48 -1.82 20.92
N GLY A 252 18.43 -1.07 19.82
CA GLY A 252 17.55 0.08 19.68
C GLY A 252 16.14 -0.26 19.19
N PHE A 253 15.85 -1.51 18.88
CA PHE A 253 14.51 -1.93 18.47
C PHE A 253 13.53 -1.87 19.65
N SER A 254 12.31 -1.39 19.37
CA SER A 254 11.26 -1.37 20.38
C SER A 254 10.91 -2.79 20.84
N PRO A 255 10.68 -3.02 22.15
CA PRO A 255 10.25 -4.33 22.66
C PRO A 255 8.86 -4.77 22.17
N LYS A 256 8.13 -3.87 21.49
CA LYS A 256 6.85 -4.19 20.84
C LYS A 256 7.02 -4.91 19.50
N LEU A 257 8.24 -4.95 18.95
CA LEU A 257 8.53 -5.74 17.77
C LEU A 257 8.48 -7.23 18.09
N PRO A 258 8.14 -8.08 17.12
CA PRO A 258 8.14 -9.53 17.33
C PRO A 258 9.53 -10.04 17.75
N PHE A 259 9.56 -10.88 18.79
CA PHE A 259 10.79 -11.44 19.33
C PHE A 259 11.62 -12.17 18.26
N ASP A 260 10.97 -12.95 17.39
CA ASP A 260 11.63 -13.67 16.29
C ASP A 260 12.37 -12.75 15.34
N LEU A 261 11.85 -11.55 15.09
CA LEU A 261 12.52 -10.55 14.26
C LEU A 261 13.77 -9.98 14.94
N VAL A 262 13.65 -9.56 16.20
CA VAL A 262 14.75 -8.92 16.92
C VAL A 262 15.91 -9.89 17.12
N GLU A 263 15.59 -11.14 17.48
CA GLU A 263 16.60 -12.18 17.73
C GLU A 263 17.32 -12.58 16.45
N LEU A 264 16.60 -12.83 15.35
CA LEU A 264 17.24 -13.15 14.07
C LEU A 264 18.10 -11.99 13.57
N TRP A 265 17.62 -10.75 13.70
CA TRP A 265 18.39 -9.57 13.35
C TRP A 265 19.70 -9.50 14.13
N LYS A 266 19.63 -9.66 15.44
CA LYS A 266 20.79 -9.67 16.33
C LYS A 266 21.81 -10.74 15.93
N VAL A 267 21.36 -11.96 15.65
CA VAL A 267 22.24 -13.04 15.13
C VAL A 267 22.90 -12.61 13.82
N GLY A 268 22.18 -11.94 12.93
CA GLY A 268 22.73 -11.39 11.69
C GLY A 268 23.81 -10.33 11.93
N GLU A 269 23.64 -9.48 12.94
CA GLU A 269 24.65 -8.47 13.32
C GLU A 269 25.91 -9.13 13.91
N GLU A 270 25.74 -10.07 14.84
CA GLU A 270 26.85 -10.75 15.52
C GLU A 270 27.67 -11.64 14.57
N THR A 271 27.01 -12.23 13.56
CA THR A 271 27.66 -13.09 12.55
C THR A 271 28.14 -12.32 11.32
N GLY A 272 27.84 -11.02 11.22
CA GLY A 272 28.13 -10.21 10.03
C GLY A 272 27.31 -10.59 8.79
N GLN A 273 26.23 -11.36 8.95
CA GLN A 273 25.34 -11.82 7.88
C GLN A 273 24.06 -10.99 7.78
N LEU A 274 24.13 -9.70 8.13
CA LEU A 274 22.96 -8.85 8.21
C LEU A 274 22.24 -8.67 6.86
N ASP A 275 22.98 -8.69 5.75
CA ASP A 275 22.42 -8.64 4.40
C ASP A 275 21.48 -9.82 4.11
N ASP A 276 21.93 -11.05 4.39
CA ASP A 276 21.14 -12.27 4.18
C ASP A 276 19.95 -12.38 5.14
N ILE A 277 20.16 -12.01 6.40
CA ILE A 277 19.12 -12.07 7.44
C ILE A 277 18.01 -11.04 7.17
N SER A 278 18.37 -9.80 6.83
CA SER A 278 17.39 -8.76 6.51
C SER A 278 16.55 -9.13 5.29
N LYS A 279 17.15 -9.74 4.26
CA LYS A 279 16.42 -10.31 3.12
C LYS A 279 15.45 -11.42 3.53
N ARG A 280 15.90 -12.40 4.31
CA ARG A 280 15.04 -13.51 4.78
C ARG A 280 13.87 -13.00 5.62
N LEU A 281 14.11 -12.02 6.50
CA LEU A 281 13.07 -11.37 7.28
C LEU A 281 12.09 -10.61 6.37
N ALA A 282 12.58 -9.88 5.36
CA ALA A 282 11.74 -9.22 4.38
C ALA A 282 10.80 -10.19 3.67
N ASP A 283 11.33 -11.30 3.15
CA ASP A 283 10.54 -12.31 2.44
C ASP A 283 9.50 -12.96 3.38
N THR A 284 9.93 -13.40 4.56
CA THR A 284 9.05 -14.03 5.57
C THR A 284 7.90 -13.10 5.98
N TYR A 285 8.20 -11.82 6.24
CA TYR A 285 7.19 -10.86 6.64
C TYR A 285 6.29 -10.45 5.47
N THR A 286 6.78 -10.50 4.24
CA THR A 286 5.98 -10.29 3.03
C THR A 286 4.94 -11.40 2.89
N GLU A 287 5.34 -12.66 3.00
CA GLU A 287 4.41 -13.80 2.98
C GLU A 287 3.36 -13.70 4.09
N ARG A 288 3.78 -13.38 5.33
CA ARG A 288 2.85 -13.15 6.45
C ARG A 288 1.89 -11.99 6.17
N ALA A 289 2.37 -10.89 5.58
CA ALA A 289 1.53 -9.75 5.21
C ALA A 289 0.50 -10.13 4.14
N GLU A 290 0.93 -10.84 3.10
CA GLU A 290 0.06 -11.34 2.03
C GLU A 290 -1.04 -12.27 2.58
N PHE A 291 -0.69 -13.17 3.51
CA PHE A 291 -1.64 -14.05 4.17
C PHE A 291 -2.73 -13.26 4.92
N TRP A 292 -2.33 -12.32 5.79
CA TRP A 292 -3.28 -11.54 6.57
C TRP A 292 -4.12 -10.59 5.71
N LEU A 293 -3.58 -10.05 4.61
CA LEU A 293 -4.35 -9.25 3.65
C LEU A 293 -5.39 -10.08 2.93
N HIS A 294 -5.03 -11.31 2.53
CA HIS A 294 -5.98 -12.26 1.96
C HIS A 294 -7.09 -12.60 2.97
N GLU A 295 -6.73 -12.84 4.23
CA GLU A 295 -7.69 -13.18 5.27
C GLU A 295 -8.62 -12.00 5.60
N PHE A 296 -8.10 -10.77 5.58
CA PHE A 296 -8.91 -9.56 5.72
C PHE A 296 -9.95 -9.45 4.61
N ALA A 297 -9.53 -9.62 3.35
CA ALA A 297 -10.44 -9.59 2.22
C ALA A 297 -11.49 -10.72 2.24
N ARG A 298 -11.17 -11.86 2.86
CA ARG A 298 -12.10 -12.99 3.03
C ARG A 298 -13.10 -12.80 4.17
N TRP A 299 -12.68 -12.20 5.29
CA TRP A 299 -13.55 -12.01 6.47
C TRP A 299 -14.41 -10.77 6.40
N PHE A 300 -13.88 -9.67 5.86
CA PHE A 300 -14.62 -8.42 5.73
C PHE A 300 -16.04 -8.61 5.15
N PRO A 301 -16.23 -9.38 4.07
CA PRO A 301 -17.55 -9.63 3.48
C PRO A 301 -18.45 -10.47 4.39
N ARG A 302 -17.89 -11.48 5.07
CA ARG A 302 -18.66 -12.35 5.98
C ARG A 302 -19.25 -11.58 7.15
N ILE A 303 -18.49 -10.62 7.68
CA ILE A 303 -18.97 -9.72 8.74
C ILE A 303 -20.10 -8.85 8.20
N VAL A 304 -19.95 -8.28 7.00
CA VAL A 304 -21.02 -7.49 6.35
C VAL A 304 -22.27 -8.34 6.13
N TYR A 305 -22.16 -9.57 5.63
CA TYR A 305 -23.30 -10.47 5.45
C TYR A 305 -23.97 -10.84 6.77
N LEU A 306 -23.19 -11.12 7.81
CA LEU A 306 -23.73 -11.41 9.14
C LEU A 306 -24.54 -10.22 9.68
N LEU A 307 -24.06 -8.98 9.50
CA LEU A 307 -24.81 -7.77 9.85
C LEU A 307 -26.12 -7.64 9.05
N ILE A 308 -26.09 -7.92 7.74
CA ILE A 308 -27.29 -7.90 6.89
C ILE A 308 -28.30 -8.96 7.35
N CYS A 309 -27.85 -10.18 7.65
CA CYS A 309 -28.70 -11.25 8.17
C CYS A 309 -29.31 -10.88 9.51
N ILE A 310 -28.55 -10.27 10.43
CA ILE A 310 -29.08 -9.79 11.72
C ILE A 310 -30.13 -8.71 11.50
N MET A 311 -29.87 -7.74 10.61
CA MET A 311 -30.82 -6.68 10.26
C MET A 311 -32.12 -7.27 9.67
N LEU A 312 -32.01 -8.26 8.79
CA LEU A 312 -33.14 -9.00 8.22
C LEU A 312 -33.98 -9.70 9.29
N ILE A 313 -33.32 -10.43 10.19
CA ILE A 313 -34.00 -11.15 11.27
C ILE A 313 -34.74 -10.17 12.18
N MET A 314 -34.10 -9.06 12.58
CA MET A 314 -34.74 -8.03 13.41
C MET A 314 -35.97 -7.42 12.72
N MET A 315 -35.89 -7.15 11.42
CA MET A 315 -37.01 -6.62 10.64
C MET A 315 -38.17 -7.62 10.55
N ILE A 316 -37.89 -8.90 10.31
CA ILE A 316 -38.92 -9.95 10.25
C ILE A 316 -39.61 -10.10 11.61
N ILE A 317 -38.85 -10.07 12.71
CA ILE A 317 -39.41 -10.12 14.07
C ILE A 317 -40.31 -8.91 14.33
N GLN A 318 -39.89 -7.70 13.93
CA GLN A 318 -40.73 -6.50 14.06
C GLN A 318 -42.02 -6.60 13.24
N LEU A 319 -41.94 -7.11 12.00
CA LEU A 319 -43.11 -7.31 11.16
C LEU A 319 -44.07 -8.34 11.78
N ALA A 320 -43.55 -9.48 12.24
CA ALA A 320 -44.34 -10.52 12.89
C ALA A 320 -44.96 -10.04 14.22
N GLY A 321 -44.24 -9.23 14.99
CA GLY A 321 -44.74 -8.58 16.20
C GLY A 321 -45.83 -7.55 15.91
N GLY A 322 -45.70 -6.78 14.83
CA GLY A 322 -46.72 -5.85 14.36
C GLY A 322 -48.02 -6.55 13.94
N ILE A 323 -47.91 -7.68 13.22
CA ILE A 323 -49.06 -8.51 12.85
C ILE A 323 -49.75 -9.06 14.10
N ARG A 324 -48.98 -9.51 15.10
CA ARG A 324 -49.52 -10.05 16.36
C ARG A 324 -50.16 -9.00 17.27
N SER A 325 -49.84 -7.71 17.08
CA SER A 325 -50.48 -6.60 17.77
C SER A 325 -51.79 -6.15 17.10
N MET A 326 -52.05 -6.61 15.88
CA MET A 326 -53.21 -6.22 15.07
C MET A 326 -54.38 -7.22 15.18
N TYR A 327 -54.13 -8.40 15.77
CA TYR A 327 -55.09 -9.45 16.11
C TYR A 327 -55.16 -9.63 17.62
#